data_AF-A0A6H1ZSG1-F1
#
_entry.id   AF-A0A6H1ZSG1-F1
#
_cell.length_a   1.000
_cell.length_b   1.000
_cell.length_c   1.000
_cell.angle_alpha   90.00
_cell.angle_beta   90.00
_cell.angle_gamma   90.00
#
_symmetry.space_group_name_H-M   'P 1'
#
loop_
_entity.id
_entity.type
_entity.pdbx_description
1 polymer ?
#
loop_
_entity_poly.entity_id
_entity_poly.type
_entity_poly.pdbx_seq_one_letter_code
_entity_poly.pdbx_strand_id
1 'polypeptide(L)' 'MSKTIKVEEKVYNRLDQLRGKRETFSDVVDKLLTTKEGVDTMLLVWHNQYGERDPREK' A
#
# COMPACT_ATOMS: atom_id res chain seq x y z
N MET A 1 -3.09 18.65 11.95
CA MET A 1 -2.06 18.58 13.02
C MET A 1 -0.91 17.73 12.50
N SER A 2 0.25 18.32 12.21
CA SER A 2 1.44 17.54 11.81
C SER A 2 2.13 16.97 13.05
N LYS A 3 2.52 15.70 13.01
CA LYS A 3 3.34 15.06 14.05
C LYS A 3 4.72 14.75 13.48
N THR A 4 5.76 15.09 14.24
CA THR A 4 7.13 14.73 13.90
C THR A 4 7.37 13.27 14.25
N ILE A 5 7.91 12.51 13.31
CA ILE A 5 8.32 11.12 13.50
C ILE A 5 9.80 10.98 13.17
N LYS A 6 10.46 10.02 13.81
CA LYS A 6 11.81 9.59 13.45
C LYS A 6 11.69 8.31 12.65
N VAL A 7 12.44 8.21 11.56
CA VAL A 7 12.52 7.03 10.71
C VAL A 7 13.99 6.72 10.46
N GLU A 8 14.28 5.47 10.10
CA GLU A 8 15.62 5.08 9.67
C GLU A 8 16.01 5.82 8.38
N GLU A 9 17.30 6.12 8.22
CA GLU A 9 17.84 6.82 7.06
C GLU A 9 17.47 6.12 5.74
N LYS A 10 17.51 4.79 5.72
CA LYS A 10 17.11 4.00 4.54
C LYS A 10 15.64 4.22 4.15
N VAL A 11 14.76 4.35 5.14
CA VAL A 11 13.33 4.61 4.93
C VAL A 11 13.14 6.04 4.43
N TYR A 12 13.83 7.01 5.04
CA TYR A 12 13.81 8.39 4.60
C TYR A 12 14.24 8.53 3.12
N ASN A 13 15.37 7.92 2.75
CA ASN A 13 15.90 7.98 1.39
C ASN A 13 14.94 7.37 0.36
N ARG A 14 14.25 6.27 0.71
CA ARG A 14 13.22 5.68 -0.16
C ARG A 14 12.01 6.60 -0.32
N LEU A 15 11.55 7.23 0.75
CA LEU A 15 10.43 8.17 0.67
C LEU A 15 10.82 9.39 -0.18
N ASP A 16 12.06 9.87 -0.09
CA ASP A 16 12.54 10.99 -0.88
C ASP A 16 12.65 10.66 -2.38
N GLN A 17 13.08 9.44 -2.72
CA GLN A 17 13.10 8.95 -4.11
C GLN A 17 11.70 8.85 -4.74
N LEU A 18 10.68 8.54 -3.93
CA LEU A 18 9.29 8.45 -4.37
C LEU A 18 8.59 9.81 -4.42
N ARG A 19 9.17 10.84 -3.79
CA ARG A 19 8.54 12.15 -3.61
C ARG A 19 8.67 12.99 -4.87
N GLY A 20 7.53 13.42 -5.43
CA GLY A 20 7.50 14.42 -6.49
C GLY A 20 7.90 15.82 -6.00
N LYS A 21 8.31 16.70 -6.94
CA LYS A 21 8.81 18.07 -6.65
C LYS A 21 7.88 18.96 -5.79
N ARG A 22 6.59 18.64 -5.70
CA ARG A 22 5.59 19.41 -4.95
C ARG A 22 4.88 18.59 -3.87
N GLU A 23 5.36 17.38 -3.61
CA GLU A 23 4.71 16.46 -2.68
C GLU A 23 5.37 16.52 -1.31
N THR A 24 4.55 16.43 -0.28
CA THR A 24 5.02 16.26 1.09
C THR A 24 5.30 14.78 1.37
N PHE A 25 6.08 14.50 2.41
CA PHE A 25 6.27 13.12 2.86
C PHE A 25 4.95 12.47 3.31
N SER A 26 4.00 13.25 3.84
CA SER A 26 2.66 12.77 4.16
C SER A 26 1.93 12.27 2.91
N ASP A 27 1.95 13.04 1.82
CA ASP A 27 1.31 12.64 0.55
C ASP A 27 1.89 11.33 0.01
N VAL A 28 3.22 11.15 0.11
CA VAL A 28 3.89 9.92 -0.33
C VAL A 28 3.49 8.73 0.54
N VAL A 29 3.45 8.91 1.87
CA VAL A 29 3.04 7.85 2.80
C VAL A 29 1.57 7.47 2.57
N ASP A 30 0.69 8.45 2.40
CA ASP A 30 -0.74 8.21 2.15
C ASP A 30 -0.94 7.42 0.85
N LYS A 31 -0.23 7.77 -0.22
CA LYS A 31 -0.26 7.01 -1.49
C LYS A 31 0.18 5.56 -1.33
N LEU A 32 1.25 5.33 -0.58
CA LEU A 32 1.76 3.97 -0.32
C LEU A 32 0.74 3.14 0.45
N LEU A 33 0.09 3.74 1.46
CA LEU A 33 -0.95 3.08 2.24
C LEU A 33 -2.18 2.77 1.38
N THR A 34 -2.69 3.74 0.62
CA THR A 34 -3.84 3.53 -0.28
C THR A 34 -3.55 2.46 -1.33
N THR A 35 -2.34 2.43 -1.89
CA THR A 35 -1.95 1.39 -2.86
C THR A 35 -1.95 0.01 -2.21
N LYS A 36 -1.39 -0.11 -0.99
CA LYS A 36 -1.39 -1.36 -0.23
C LYS A 36 -2.81 -1.84 0.08
N GLU A 37 -3.68 -0.96 0.57
CA GLU A 37 -5.08 -1.27 0.87
C GLU A 37 -5.85 -1.71 -0.38
N GLY A 38 -5.60 -1.05 -1.52
CA GLY A 38 -6.18 -1.44 -2.81
C GLY A 38 -5.74 -2.85 -3.24
N VAL A 39 -4.45 -3.17 -3.11
CA VAL A 39 -3.92 -4.52 -3.41
C VAL A 39 -4.49 -5.57 -2.46
N ASP A 40 -4.50 -5.30 -1.15
CA ASP A 40 -5.03 -6.22 -0.13
C ASP A 40 -6.54 -6.47 -0.38
N THR A 41 -7.30 -5.42 -0.74
CA THR A 41 -8.72 -5.54 -1.11
C THR A 41 -8.90 -6.37 -2.39
N MET A 42 -8.09 -6.15 -3.43
CA MET A 42 -8.17 -6.95 -4.66
C MET A 42 -7.86 -8.42 -4.41
N LEU A 43 -6.87 -8.73 -3.56
CA LEU A 43 -6.55 -10.10 -3.18
C LEU A 43 -7.71 -10.77 -2.43
N LEU A 44 -8.37 -10.03 -1.53
CA LEU A 44 -9.56 -10.53 -0.82
C LEU A 44 -10.73 -10.78 -1.78
N VAL A 45 -11.01 -9.86 -2.70
CA VAL A 45 -12.07 -10.05 -3.71
C VAL A 45 -11.77 -11.25 -4.60
N TRP A 46 -10.53 -11.40 -5.06
CA TRP A 46 -10.11 -12.54 -5.86
C TRP A 46 -10.26 -13.86 -5.08
N HIS A 47 -9.80 -13.89 -3.84
CA HIS A 47 -9.92 -15.08 -2.98
C HIS A 47 -11.39 -15.45 -2.73
N ASN A 48 -12.25 -14.47 -2.49
CA ASN A 48 -13.69 -14.73 -2.26
C ASN A 48 -14.43 -15.11 -3.56
N GLN A 49 -14.00 -14.61 -4.71
CA GLN A 49 -14.65 -14.89 -6.00
C GLN A 49 -14.19 -16.21 -6.64
N TYR A 50 -12.97 -16.67 -6.35
CA TYR A 50 -12.36 -17.85 -6.96
C TYR A 50 -11.96 -18.95 -5.97
N GLY A 51 -12.10 -18.74 -4.65
CA GLY A 51 -11.75 -19.70 -3.60
C GLY A 51 -12.70 -20.88 -3.43
N GLU A 52 -13.91 -20.83 -4.02
CA GLU A 52 -14.91 -21.93 -3.96
C GLU A 52 -15.31 -22.44 -5.36
N ARG A 53 -14.34 -22.67 -6.23
CA ARG A 53 -14.55 -23.60 -7.36
C ARG A 53 -13.56 -24.72 -7.25
N ASP A 54 -13.81 -25.64 -6.31
CA ASP A 54 -13.29 -27.00 -6.44
C ASP A 54 -13.97 -27.65 -7.66
N PRO A 55 -13.25 -27.95 -8.76
CA PRO A 55 -13.84 -28.56 -9.94
C PRO A 55 -14.11 -30.07 -9.78
N ARG A 56 -13.96 -30.63 -8.57
CA ARG A 56 -14.04 -32.08 -8.31
C ARG A 56 -15.30 -32.55 -7.61
N GLU A 57 -16.34 -31.73 -7.47
CA GLU A 57 -17.68 -32.27 -7.22
C GLU A 57 -18.27 -32.77 -8.55
N LYS A 58 -17.91 -34.00 -8.91
CA LYS A 58 -18.62 -34.85 -9.87
C LYS A 58 -19.24 -36.04 -9.13
#